data_AF-A0A1I3UN63-F1
#
_entry.id   AF-A0A1I3UN63-F1
#
_cell.length_a   1.000
_cell.length_b   1.000
_cell.length_c   1.000
_cell.angle_alpha   90.00
_cell.angle_beta   90.00
_cell.angle_gamma   90.00
#
_symmetry.space_group_name_H-M   'P 1'
#
loop_
_entity.id
_entity.type
_entity.pdbx_description
1 polymer ?
#
loop_
_entity_poly.entity_id
_entity_poly.type
_entity_poly.pdbx_seq_one_letter_code
_entity_poly.pdbx_strand_id
1 'polypeptide(L)' 'MTRGGWVAKVLLALAGVFAAAFVSDELIGGGALGWTAAGAIIALTVGPLLLSLIAWRREQDSRSGR' A
#
# COMPACT_ATOMS: atom_id res chain seq x y z
N MET A 1 -15.98 -0.56 -8.00
CA MET A 1 -15.29 0.29 -7.00
C MET A 1 -15.48 1.75 -7.40
N THR A 2 -15.84 2.64 -6.47
CA THR A 2 -16.06 4.06 -6.80
C THR A 2 -14.73 4.80 -6.96
N ARG A 3 -14.73 5.90 -7.75
CA ARG A 3 -13.55 6.75 -7.93
C ARG A 3 -13.01 7.28 -6.59
N GLY A 4 -13.91 7.66 -5.67
CA GLY A 4 -13.53 8.12 -4.32
C GLY A 4 -12.80 7.06 -3.51
N GLY A 5 -13.24 5.79 -3.57
CA GLY A 5 -12.58 4.70 -2.86
C GLY A 5 -11.15 4.41 -3.36
N TRP A 6 -10.89 4.62 -4.65
CA TRP A 6 -9.52 4.55 -5.20
C TRP A 6 -8.65 5.69 -4.72
N VAL A 7 -9.16 6.93 -4.77
CA VAL A 7 -8.43 8.12 -4.32
C VAL A 7 -8.04 7.96 -2.84
N ALA A 8 -8.96 7.53 -1.98
CA ALA A 8 -8.67 7.32 -0.56
C ALA A 8 -7.55 6.31 -0.32
N LYS A 9 -7.52 5.20 -1.07
CA LYS A 9 -6.46 4.18 -0.96
C LYS A 9 -5.11 4.69 -1.46
N VAL A 10 -5.09 5.51 -2.52
CA VAL A 10 -3.86 6.15 -2.98
C VAL A 10 -3.32 7.13 -1.94
N LEU A 11 -4.20 7.97 -1.36
CA LEU A 11 -3.80 8.90 -0.30
C LEU A 11 -3.28 8.16 0.94
N LEU A 12 -3.93 7.06 1.35
CA LEU A 12 -3.48 6.21 2.44
C LEU A 12 -2.10 5.59 2.15
N ALA A 13 -1.90 5.06 0.94
CA ALA A 13 -0.63 4.48 0.53
C ALA A 13 0.50 5.51 0.55
N LEU A 14 0.26 6.72 0.05
CA LEU A 14 1.24 7.81 0.08
C LEU A 14 1.62 8.18 1.51
N ALA A 15 0.61 8.42 2.37
CA ALA A 15 0.83 8.73 3.78
C ALA A 15 1.61 7.61 4.50
N GLY A 16 1.29 6.36 4.19
CA GLY A 16 1.96 5.18 4.75
C GLY A 16 3.43 5.06 4.36
N VAL A 17 3.79 5.39 3.12
CA VAL A 17 5.20 5.36 2.68
C VAL A 17 6.03 6.41 3.43
N PHE A 18 5.52 7.64 3.58
CA PHE A 18 6.20 8.67 4.37
C PHE A 18 6.30 8.28 5.84
N ALA A 19 5.23 7.73 6.42
CA ALA A 19 5.23 7.25 7.80
C ALA A 19 6.24 6.12 8.02
N ALA A 20 6.32 5.17 7.09
CA ALA A 20 7.27 4.06 7.16
C ALA A 20 8.73 4.53 7.10
N ALA A 21 9.04 5.47 6.20
CA ALA A 21 10.37 6.05 6.08
C ALA A 21 10.78 6.77 7.38
N PHE A 22 9.90 7.63 7.92
CA PHE A 22 10.15 8.35 9.17
C PHE A 22 10.32 7.40 10.36
N VAL A 23 9.44 6.40 10.49
CA VAL A 23 9.51 5.42 11.60
C VAL A 23 10.79 4.58 11.53
N SER A 24 11.17 4.14 10.32
CA SER A 24 12.36 3.30 10.15
C SER A 24 13.65 4.05 10.46
N ASP A 25 13.78 5.28 10.00
CA ASP A 25 15.05 6.01 10.03
C ASP A 25 15.19 6.86 11.30
N GLU A 26 14.14 7.59 11.67
CA GLU A 26 14.19 8.57 12.76
C GLU A 26 13.81 7.98 14.12
N LEU A 27 12.81 7.09 14.18
CA LEU A 27 12.27 6.60 15.45
C LEU A 27 12.92 5.32 15.96
N ILE A 28 13.17 4.35 15.06
CA ILE A 28 13.66 3.02 15.44
C ILE A 28 15.15 2.82 15.07
N GLY A 29 15.64 3.57 14.09
CA GLY A 29 16.96 3.41 13.49
C GLY A 29 17.01 2.25 12.49
N GLY A 30 17.67 2.46 11.35
CA GLY A 30 17.66 1.63 10.13
C GLY A 30 18.16 0.17 10.21
N GLY A 31 18.17 -0.44 11.39
CA GLY A 31 18.42 -1.87 11.60
C GLY A 31 17.18 -2.75 11.36
N ALA A 32 17.30 -4.05 11.65
CA ALA A 32 16.27 -5.06 11.34
C ALA A 32 14.87 -4.73 11.91
N LEU A 33 14.80 -4.11 13.09
CA LEU A 33 13.53 -3.68 13.69
C LEU A 33 12.89 -2.52 12.91
N GLY A 34 13.69 -1.54 12.46
CA GLY A 34 13.23 -0.42 11.63
C GLY A 34 12.65 -0.92 10.30
N TRP A 35 13.36 -1.84 9.63
CA TRP A 35 12.89 -2.48 8.40
C TRP A 35 11.59 -3.28 8.60
N THR A 36 11.49 -4.01 9.71
CA THR A 36 10.29 -4.78 10.03
C THR A 36 9.08 -3.86 10.27
N ALA A 37 9.27 -2.79 11.04
CA ALA A 37 8.24 -1.80 11.29
C ALA A 37 7.81 -1.08 10.01
N ALA A 38 8.75 -0.67 9.17
CA ALA A 38 8.49 -0.06 7.88
C ALA A 38 7.68 -0.99 6.97
N GLY A 39 8.10 -2.25 6.88
CA GLY A 39 7.39 -3.28 6.12
C GLY A 39 5.95 -3.47 6.59
N ALA A 40 5.71 -3.51 7.90
CA ALA A 40 4.36 -3.61 8.47
C ALA A 40 3.49 -2.39 8.13
N ILE A 41 4.03 -1.18 8.25
CA ILE A 41 3.33 0.06 7.90
C ILE A 41 2.96 0.07 6.41
N ILE A 42 3.90 -0.28 5.54
CA ILE A 42 3.68 -0.35 4.09
C ILE A 42 2.63 -1.42 3.77
N ALA A 43 2.71 -2.61 4.36
CA ALA A 43 1.75 -3.67 4.10
C ALA A 43 0.31 -3.25 4.46
N LEU A 44 0.13 -2.57 5.61
CA LEU A 44 -1.18 -2.12 6.07
C LEU A 44 -1.76 -0.95 5.25
N THR A 45 -0.89 -0.06 4.76
CA THR A 45 -1.32 1.17 4.08
C THR A 45 -1.40 1.01 2.56
N VAL A 46 -0.46 0.27 1.97
CA VAL A 46 -0.37 0.01 0.52
C VAL A 46 -1.12 -1.25 0.12
N GLY A 47 -1.23 -2.24 1.01
CA GLY A 47 -1.93 -3.51 0.76
C GLY A 47 -3.35 -3.34 0.22
N PRO A 48 -4.22 -2.51 0.82
CA PRO A 48 -5.58 -2.30 0.34
C PRO A 48 -5.67 -1.74 -1.09
N LEU A 49 -4.68 -0.94 -1.51
CA LEU A 49 -4.56 -0.41 -2.86
C LEU A 49 -4.16 -1.51 -3.85
N LEU A 50 -3.12 -2.28 -3.53
CA LEU A 50 -2.64 -3.40 -4.34
C LEU A 50 -3.71 -4.46 -4.54
N LEU A 51 -4.41 -4.86 -3.48
CA LEU A 51 -5.50 -5.82 -3.57
C LEU A 51 -6.62 -5.33 -4.49
N SER A 52 -6.95 -4.03 -4.46
CA SER A 52 -7.93 -3.49 -5.40
C SER A 52 -7.45 -3.41 -6.85
N LEU A 53 -6.16 -3.14 -7.07
CA LEU A 53 -5.55 -3.17 -8.39
C LEU A 53 -5.60 -4.59 -8.99
N ILE A 54 -5.26 -5.61 -8.18
CA ILE A 54 -5.32 -7.01 -8.58
C ILE A 54 -6.76 -7.42 -8.91
N ALA A 55 -7.71 -7.09 -8.04
CA ALA A 55 -9.13 -7.39 -8.27
C ALA A 55 -9.65 -6.72 -9.56
N TRP A 56 -9.30 -5.45 -9.77
CA TRP A 56 -9.65 -4.75 -11.00
C TRP A 56 -9.01 -5.39 -12.24
N ARG A 57 -7.74 -5.80 -12.16
CA ARG A 57 -7.05 -6.44 -13.28
C ARG A 57 -7.69 -7.77 -13.65
N ARG A 58 -8.01 -8.61 -12.66
CA ARG A 58 -8.72 -9.88 -12.86
C ARG A 58 -10.06 -9.67 -13.58
N GLU A 59 -10.82 -8.66 -13.16
CA GLU A 59 -12.09 -8.30 -13.81
C GLU A 59 -11.90 -7.87 -15.27
N GLN A 60 -10.84 -7.10 -15.59
CA GLN A 60 -10.54 -6.73 -16.97
C GLN A 60 -10.15 -7.95 -17.82
N ASP A 61 -9.30 -8.83 -17.27
CA ASP A 61 -8.85 -10.03 -17.98
C ASP A 61 -10.05 -10.95 -18.28
N SER A 62 -10.96 -11.16 -17.32
CA SER A 62 -12.21 -11.93 -17.53
C SER A 62 -13.15 -11.33 -18.59
N ARG A 63 -13.20 -9.99 -18.71
CA ARG A 63 -14.00 -9.31 -19.74
C ARG A 63 -13.37 -9.39 -21.13
N SER A 64 -12.05 -9.47 -21.20
CA SER A 64 -11.33 -9.56 -22.47
C SER A 64 -11.32 -10.97 -23.08
N GLY A 65 -11.92 -11.97 -22.43
CA GLY A 65 -12.15 -13.30 -23.01
C GLY A 65 -10.88 -14.04 -23.45
N ARG A 66 -9.77 -13.80 -22.76
CA ARG A 66 -8.54 -14.61 -22.88
C ARG A 66 -8.37 -15.48 -21.64
#